data_AF-A0A7L3H4H3-F1
#
_entry.id   AF-A0A7L3H4H3-F1
#
_cell.length_a   1.000
_cell.length_b   1.000
_cell.length_c   1.000
_cell.angle_alpha   90.00
_cell.angle_beta   90.00
_cell.angle_gamma   90.00
#
_symmetry.space_group_name_H-M   'P 1'
#
loop_
_entity.id
_entity.type
_entity.pdbx_description
1 polymer ?
#
loop_
_entity_poly.entity_id
_entity_poly.type
_entity_poly.pdbx_seq_one_letter_code
_entity_poly.pdbx_strand_id
1 'polypeptide(L)'
;MSPPCHTSALLLVFMALALAGAEQSEERSCDVIGDESSESQMERALLKKLEPLSHMRFNVTVEKGKTENYVYHFRVCREVNSTSHDFGGLVQIDRQNGKTTVIGRINETQVFNGSDWIMLIYKGGDSYGRHCSGEKRRAVIMISCKRGVTASSFSIISEEREKEQECFYLFEMDSSVACPAENSHLSVGSILLITFVSLIAVYIIGGFLYQRLVVGAKGMEQIPHFAFWQDLGNLVADGCDFVCRSKPRNAPAAYRGVGDDQLGEESEERDDHLLPM
;
A
#
# COMPACT_ATOMS: atom_id res chain seq x y z
N MET A 1 -33.84 -20.53 -51.17
CA MET A 1 -32.39 -20.55 -51.45
C MET A 1 -31.75 -19.43 -50.67
N SER A 2 -31.14 -19.76 -49.54
CA SER A 2 -30.35 -18.87 -48.68
C SER A 2 -29.32 -19.76 -47.98
N PRO A 3 -28.00 -19.48 -48.09
CA PRO A 3 -26.99 -20.45 -47.71
C PRO A 3 -26.67 -20.40 -46.21
N PRO A 4 -26.29 -21.51 -45.58
CA PRO A 4 -25.82 -21.56 -44.20
C PRO A 4 -24.32 -21.25 -44.17
N CYS A 5 -23.90 -20.03 -44.51
CA CYS A 5 -22.48 -19.66 -44.56
C CYS A 5 -21.96 -19.08 -43.23
N HIS A 6 -22.83 -18.48 -42.42
CA HIS A 6 -22.40 -17.76 -41.21
C HIS A 6 -22.10 -18.66 -40.00
N THR A 7 -22.76 -19.81 -39.87
CA THR A 7 -22.57 -20.70 -38.72
C THR A 7 -21.24 -21.47 -38.79
N SER A 8 -20.77 -21.79 -40.00
CA SER A 8 -19.50 -22.51 -40.22
C SER A 8 -18.28 -21.63 -39.93
N ALA A 9 -18.33 -20.34 -40.28
CA ALA A 9 -17.25 -19.41 -39.99
C ALA A 9 -17.08 -19.13 -38.49
N LEU A 10 -18.20 -19.03 -37.74
CA LEU A 10 -18.18 -18.85 -36.29
C LEU A 10 -17.59 -20.07 -35.56
N LEU A 11 -17.91 -21.28 -36.01
CA LEU A 11 -17.35 -22.53 -35.47
C LEU A 11 -15.84 -22.65 -35.73
N LEU A 12 -15.36 -22.22 -36.91
CA LEU A 12 -13.93 -22.20 -37.21
C LEU A 12 -13.18 -21.13 -36.40
N VAL A 13 -13.80 -19.97 -36.15
CA VAL A 13 -13.22 -18.93 -35.27
C VAL A 13 -13.18 -19.39 -33.82
N PHE A 14 -14.22 -20.07 -33.32
CA PHE A 14 -14.22 -20.67 -31.98
C PHE A 14 -13.21 -21.81 -31.84
N MET A 15 -13.04 -22.66 -32.86
CA MET A 15 -12.00 -23.69 -32.88
C MET A 15 -10.58 -23.10 -32.97
N ALA A 16 -10.38 -22.02 -33.73
CA ALA A 16 -9.11 -21.30 -33.79
C ALA A 16 -8.77 -20.60 -32.46
N LEU A 17 -9.78 -20.07 -31.74
CA LEU A 17 -9.61 -19.51 -30.40
C LEU A 17 -9.35 -20.59 -29.34
N ALA A 18 -9.93 -21.79 -29.48
CA ALA A 18 -9.68 -22.91 -28.58
C ALA A 18 -8.26 -23.51 -28.76
N LEU A 19 -7.71 -23.47 -29.98
CA LEU A 19 -6.32 -23.88 -30.25
C LEU A 19 -5.28 -22.80 -29.93
N ALA A 20 -5.72 -21.57 -29.61
CA ALA A 20 -4.87 -20.51 -29.06
C ALA A 20 -4.88 -20.50 -27.52
N GLY A 21 -5.41 -21.55 -26.88
CA GLY A 21 -5.07 -21.87 -25.50
C GLY A 21 -3.57 -22.16 -25.45
N ALA A 22 -2.80 -21.16 -25.04
CA ALA A 22 -1.36 -21.26 -24.88
C ALA A 22 -1.00 -22.58 -24.21
N GLU A 23 -0.15 -23.37 -24.87
CA GLU A 23 0.66 -24.38 -24.20
C GLU A 23 1.54 -23.65 -23.19
N GLN A 24 0.98 -23.44 -22.00
CA GLN A 24 1.74 -22.97 -20.87
C GLN A 24 2.54 -24.18 -20.41
N SER A 25 3.73 -24.34 -21.00
CA SER A 25 4.75 -25.27 -20.52
C SER A 25 4.75 -25.20 -19.00
N GLU A 26 4.47 -26.33 -18.35
CA GLU A 26 4.32 -26.45 -16.90
C GLU A 26 5.69 -26.14 -16.25
N GLU A 27 6.00 -24.85 -16.09
CA GLU A 27 7.22 -24.42 -15.40
C GLU A 27 7.09 -24.85 -13.94
N ARG A 28 8.11 -25.53 -13.43
CA ARG A 28 8.16 -25.94 -12.03
C ARG A 28 8.14 -24.72 -11.12
N SER A 29 7.47 -24.84 -9.98
CA SER A 29 7.32 -23.79 -8.97
C SER A 29 8.19 -24.07 -7.74
N CYS A 30 8.24 -23.14 -6.79
CA CYS A 30 8.89 -23.35 -5.50
C CYS A 30 8.25 -24.52 -4.75
N ASP A 31 9.10 -25.33 -4.11
CA ASP A 31 8.70 -26.32 -3.13
C ASP A 31 9.25 -25.92 -1.75
N VAL A 32 8.42 -26.05 -0.72
CA VAL A 32 8.74 -25.61 0.64
C VAL A 32 9.37 -26.78 1.39
N ILE A 33 10.38 -26.50 2.22
CA ILE A 33 11.03 -27.54 3.01
C ILE A 33 10.07 -28.06 4.09
N GLY A 34 9.50 -29.24 3.89
CA GLY A 34 8.64 -29.97 4.83
C GLY A 34 7.84 -31.06 4.10
N ASP A 35 7.26 -32.01 4.83
CA ASP A 35 6.24 -32.89 4.23
C ASP A 35 5.01 -32.07 3.82
N GLU A 36 4.30 -32.44 2.76
CA GLU A 36 3.11 -31.71 2.24
C GLU A 36 2.06 -31.41 3.33
N SER A 37 1.99 -32.25 4.38
CA SER A 37 1.11 -32.10 5.54
C SER A 37 1.64 -31.17 6.66
N SER A 38 2.92 -30.83 6.61
CA SER A 38 3.64 -29.97 7.57
C SER A 38 4.03 -28.61 7.01
N GLU A 39 3.84 -28.39 5.71
CA GLU A 39 4.07 -27.10 5.08
C GLU A 39 3.26 -26.01 5.78
N SER A 40 3.95 -24.93 6.17
CA SER A 40 3.30 -23.82 6.85
C SER A 40 2.35 -23.12 5.87
N GLN A 41 1.06 -23.03 6.21
CA GLN A 41 0.07 -22.28 5.43
C GLN A 41 0.52 -20.84 5.16
N MET A 42 1.30 -20.28 6.09
CA MET A 42 1.93 -18.97 5.95
C MET A 42 2.93 -18.93 4.79
N GLU A 43 3.81 -19.94 4.67
CA GLU A 43 4.82 -20.00 3.61
C GLU A 43 4.16 -20.10 2.23
N ARG A 44 3.16 -20.97 2.07
CA ARG A 44 2.38 -21.07 0.84
C ARG A 44 1.68 -19.74 0.49
N ALA A 45 1.11 -19.05 1.47
CA ALA A 45 0.49 -17.74 1.27
C ALA A 45 1.51 -16.68 0.83
N LEU A 46 2.72 -16.71 1.40
CA LEU A 46 3.82 -15.82 1.00
C LEU A 46 4.32 -16.12 -0.41
N LEU A 47 4.48 -17.39 -0.79
CA LEU A 47 4.84 -17.76 -2.16
C LEU A 47 3.79 -17.30 -3.17
N LYS A 48 2.50 -17.46 -2.85
CA LYS A 48 1.41 -16.92 -3.67
C LYS A 48 1.45 -15.38 -3.76
N LYS A 49 1.86 -14.69 -2.68
CA LYS A 49 2.07 -13.25 -2.68
C LYS A 49 3.18 -12.86 -3.66
N LEU A 50 4.26 -13.66 -3.73
CA LEU A 50 5.41 -13.45 -4.59
C LEU A 50 5.19 -13.84 -6.08
N GLU A 51 4.05 -14.43 -6.44
CA GLU A 51 3.73 -14.84 -7.82
C GLU A 51 3.96 -13.74 -8.88
N PRO A 52 3.63 -12.46 -8.64
CA PRO A 52 3.89 -11.39 -9.63
C PRO A 52 5.38 -11.21 -9.98
N LEU A 53 6.28 -11.61 -9.07
CA LEU A 53 7.72 -11.53 -9.28
C LEU A 53 8.26 -12.74 -10.08
N SER A 54 7.51 -13.83 -10.18
CA SER A 54 7.96 -15.07 -10.84
C SER A 54 8.17 -14.93 -12.35
N HIS A 55 7.44 -14.01 -12.96
CA HIS A 55 7.55 -13.66 -14.37
C HIS A 55 8.75 -12.74 -14.67
N MET A 56 9.38 -12.19 -13.64
CA MET A 56 10.51 -11.27 -13.78
C MET A 56 11.84 -12.02 -13.71
N ARG A 57 12.88 -11.38 -14.25
CA ARG A 57 14.27 -11.86 -14.21
C ARG A 57 15.15 -10.76 -13.66
N PHE A 58 15.95 -11.09 -12.66
CA PHE A 58 16.83 -10.15 -11.98
C PHE A 58 18.28 -10.55 -12.21
N ASN A 59 19.10 -9.59 -12.62
CA ASN A 59 20.50 -9.83 -12.92
C ASN A 59 21.34 -8.78 -12.19
N VAL A 60 22.43 -9.19 -11.55
CA VAL A 60 23.42 -8.27 -10.98
C VAL A 60 24.82 -8.69 -11.41
N THR A 61 25.62 -7.74 -11.85
CA THR A 61 27.02 -7.93 -12.23
C THR A 61 27.93 -7.41 -11.13
N VAL A 62 28.89 -8.22 -10.71
CA VAL A 62 29.86 -7.88 -9.68
C VAL A 62 31.25 -7.99 -10.26
N GLU A 63 31.98 -6.88 -10.23
CA GLU A 63 33.36 -6.79 -10.67
C GLU A 63 34.26 -6.67 -9.43
N LYS A 64 34.85 -7.80 -9.01
CA LYS A 64 35.74 -7.85 -7.85
C LYS A 64 37.19 -7.86 -8.34
N GLY A 65 37.80 -6.67 -8.41
CA GLY A 65 39.16 -6.49 -8.93
C GLY A 65 39.25 -6.68 -10.46
N LYS A 66 40.46 -6.98 -10.97
CA LYS A 66 40.72 -7.13 -12.42
C LYS A 66 40.37 -8.52 -12.98
N THR A 67 40.13 -9.51 -12.14
CA THR A 67 40.10 -10.94 -12.53
C THR A 67 38.83 -11.69 -12.14
N GLU A 68 37.94 -11.13 -11.32
CA GLU A 68 36.70 -11.80 -10.94
C GLU A 68 35.49 -10.99 -11.45
N ASN A 69 34.86 -11.49 -12.51
CA ASN A 69 33.67 -10.88 -13.10
C ASN A 69 32.53 -11.90 -13.08
N TYR A 70 31.61 -11.74 -12.12
CA TYR A 70 30.49 -12.65 -11.92
C TYR A 70 29.17 -11.97 -12.26
N VAL A 71 28.27 -12.71 -12.90
CA VAL A 71 26.87 -12.32 -13.08
C VAL A 71 26.01 -13.26 -12.27
N TYR A 72 25.14 -12.70 -11.44
CA TYR A 72 24.15 -13.43 -10.70
C TYR A 72 22.81 -13.28 -11.40
N HIS A 73 22.19 -14.40 -11.73
CA HIS A 73 20.84 -14.46 -12.28
C HIS A 73 19.91 -15.03 -11.24
N PHE A 74 18.80 -14.33 -11.00
CA PHE A 74 17.79 -14.67 -10.01
C PHE A 74 16.40 -14.65 -10.62
N ARG A 75 15.62 -15.68 -10.30
CA ARG A 75 14.18 -15.76 -10.58
C ARG A 75 13.46 -16.22 -9.32
N VAL A 76 12.29 -15.63 -9.09
CA VAL A 76 11.44 -16.01 -7.97
C VAL A 76 10.61 -17.22 -8.38
N CYS A 77 10.80 -18.35 -7.69
CA CYS A 77 10.03 -19.59 -7.85
C CYS A 77 9.96 -20.15 -9.26
N ARG A 78 11.00 -19.88 -10.05
CA ARG A 78 11.17 -20.40 -11.40
C ARG A 78 12.63 -20.72 -11.64
N GLU A 79 12.88 -21.68 -12.51
CA GLU A 79 14.24 -22.01 -12.91
C GLU A 79 14.83 -20.90 -13.79
N VAL A 80 16.09 -20.54 -13.52
CA VAL A 80 16.85 -19.63 -14.38
C VAL A 80 17.11 -20.27 -15.73
N ASN A 81 17.45 -21.56 -15.74
CA ASN A 81 17.68 -22.34 -16.95
C ASN A 81 16.87 -23.64 -16.94
N SER A 82 15.71 -23.63 -17.60
CA SER A 82 14.77 -24.76 -17.62
C SER A 82 15.33 -26.02 -18.32
N THR A 83 16.41 -25.90 -19.10
CA THR A 83 16.98 -27.05 -19.84
C THR A 83 17.88 -27.92 -18.97
N SER A 84 18.44 -27.40 -17.88
CA SER A 84 19.40 -28.15 -17.07
C SER A 84 18.74 -28.98 -15.97
N HIS A 85 17.43 -28.79 -15.72
CA HIS A 85 16.66 -29.50 -14.69
C HIS A 85 17.28 -29.47 -13.29
N ASP A 86 18.10 -28.45 -13.01
CA ASP A 86 18.82 -28.30 -11.75
C ASP A 86 17.99 -27.57 -10.69
N PHE A 87 16.74 -27.17 -10.98
CA PHE A 87 15.92 -26.38 -10.07
C PHE A 87 16.60 -25.06 -9.64
N GLY A 88 17.57 -24.55 -10.41
CA GLY A 88 18.38 -23.40 -10.03
C GLY A 88 17.57 -22.10 -10.05
N GLY A 89 17.22 -21.58 -8.87
CA GLY A 89 16.50 -20.31 -8.70
C GLY A 89 17.43 -19.10 -8.65
N LEU A 90 18.65 -19.31 -8.17
CA LEU A 90 19.72 -18.32 -8.20
C LEU A 90 21.04 -18.98 -8.62
N VAL A 91 21.63 -18.46 -9.68
CA VAL A 91 22.88 -18.98 -10.25
C VAL A 91 23.92 -17.88 -10.42
N GLN A 92 25.18 -18.26 -10.27
CA GLN A 92 26.35 -17.43 -10.53
C GLN A 92 27.03 -17.91 -11.81
N ILE A 93 27.25 -17.01 -12.75
CA ILE A 93 27.96 -17.27 -14.00
C ILE A 93 29.25 -16.45 -13.98
N ASP A 94 30.37 -17.14 -14.09
CA ASP A 94 31.67 -16.51 -14.30
C ASP A 94 31.78 -16.09 -15.77
N ARG A 95 31.96 -14.78 -16.02
CA ARG A 95 32.01 -14.24 -17.40
C ARG A 95 33.28 -14.61 -18.15
N GLN A 96 34.34 -15.01 -17.47
CA GLN A 96 35.61 -15.31 -18.12
C GLN A 96 35.63 -16.72 -18.69
N ASN A 97 35.11 -17.70 -17.94
CA ASN A 97 35.11 -19.11 -18.34
C ASN A 97 33.71 -19.66 -18.68
N GLY A 98 32.64 -18.90 -18.46
CA GLY A 98 31.26 -19.33 -18.69
C GLY A 98 30.74 -20.38 -17.70
N LYS A 99 31.48 -20.68 -16.63
CA LYS A 99 31.11 -21.69 -15.65
C LYS A 99 29.92 -21.19 -14.84
N THR A 100 28.85 -21.99 -14.83
CA THR A 100 27.65 -21.75 -14.03
C THR A 100 27.77 -22.52 -12.71
N THR A 101 27.49 -21.86 -11.59
CA THR A 101 27.42 -22.44 -10.25
C THR A 101 26.05 -22.14 -9.66
N VAL A 102 25.33 -23.16 -9.19
CA VAL A 102 24.02 -22.99 -8.57
C VAL A 102 24.22 -22.57 -7.11
N ILE A 103 23.65 -21.44 -6.72
CA ILE A 103 23.76 -20.94 -5.33
C ILE A 103 22.58 -21.45 -4.50
N GLY A 104 21.39 -21.51 -5.09
CA GLY A 104 20.20 -21.99 -4.42
C GLY A 104 19.18 -22.55 -5.39
N ARG A 105 18.45 -23.58 -4.94
CA ARG A 105 17.45 -24.29 -5.71
C ARG A 105 16.04 -23.98 -5.20
N ILE A 106 15.07 -23.96 -6.12
CA ILE A 106 13.66 -23.66 -5.82
C ILE A 106 12.93 -24.80 -5.10
N ASN A 107 13.50 -26.02 -5.11
CA ASN A 107 12.93 -27.18 -4.43
C ASN A 107 13.18 -27.17 -2.91
N GLU A 108 14.15 -26.40 -2.44
CA GLU A 108 14.47 -26.25 -1.02
C GLU A 108 14.27 -24.79 -0.61
N THR A 109 13.03 -24.32 -0.71
CA THR A 109 12.65 -22.93 -0.41
C THR A 109 12.17 -22.76 1.04
N GLN A 110 12.59 -21.67 1.68
CA GLN A 110 12.01 -21.18 2.92
C GLN A 110 11.66 -19.70 2.78
N VAL A 111 10.54 -19.28 3.37
CA VAL A 111 10.09 -17.89 3.24
C VAL A 111 9.51 -17.37 4.56
N PHE A 112 9.92 -16.16 4.93
CA PHE A 112 9.45 -15.48 6.14
C PHE A 112 9.06 -14.06 5.78
N ASN A 113 8.14 -13.47 6.55
CA ASN A 113 7.79 -12.06 6.40
C ASN A 113 7.89 -11.32 7.73
N GLY A 114 8.30 -10.06 7.64
CA GLY A 114 8.14 -9.07 8.69
C GLY A 114 6.95 -8.15 8.41
N SER A 115 7.00 -6.96 9.02
CA SER A 115 6.05 -5.86 8.78
C SER A 115 6.15 -5.28 7.37
N ASP A 116 7.37 -5.12 6.89
CA ASP A 116 7.76 -4.32 5.72
C ASP A 116 8.84 -5.00 4.88
N TRP A 117 9.08 -6.29 5.11
CA TRP A 117 10.04 -7.08 4.34
C TRP A 117 9.61 -8.55 4.23
N ILE A 118 10.13 -9.22 3.21
CA ILE A 118 10.00 -10.67 3.00
C ILE A 118 11.40 -11.23 2.81
N MET A 119 11.76 -12.27 3.56
CA MET A 119 13.02 -12.98 3.39
C MET A 119 12.75 -14.30 2.68
N LEU A 120 13.35 -14.46 1.51
CA LEU A 120 13.29 -15.67 0.69
C LEU A 120 14.64 -16.37 0.74
N ILE A 121 14.65 -17.66 1.06
CA ILE A 121 15.87 -18.45 1.20
C ILE A 121 15.79 -19.64 0.24
N TYR A 122 16.81 -19.77 -0.60
CA TYR A 122 17.03 -20.96 -1.42
C TYR A 122 18.22 -21.74 -0.90
N LYS A 123 17.99 -23.00 -0.52
CA LYS A 123 19.02 -23.94 -0.09
C LYS A 123 19.38 -24.89 -1.23
N GLY A 124 20.14 -25.95 -0.93
CA GLY A 124 20.45 -26.99 -1.89
C GLY A 124 21.40 -26.60 -3.03
N GLY A 125 22.15 -25.51 -2.93
CA GLY A 125 23.13 -25.11 -3.95
C GLY A 125 24.30 -26.08 -4.11
N ASP A 126 25.18 -25.78 -5.06
CA ASP A 126 26.40 -26.57 -5.28
C ASP A 126 27.33 -26.45 -4.07
N SER A 127 28.07 -27.52 -3.76
CA SER A 127 29.02 -27.55 -2.64
C SER A 127 30.18 -26.58 -2.83
N TYR A 128 30.59 -25.91 -1.75
CA TYR A 128 31.82 -25.11 -1.77
C TYR A 128 33.04 -25.99 -2.06
N GLY A 129 34.01 -25.44 -2.78
CA GLY A 129 35.22 -26.20 -3.15
C GLY A 129 36.25 -26.25 -2.04
N ARG A 130 36.71 -25.07 -1.58
CA ARG A 130 37.76 -24.93 -0.55
C ARG A 130 37.33 -24.14 0.68
N HIS A 131 36.12 -23.58 0.64
CA HIS A 131 35.56 -22.74 1.71
C HIS A 131 34.44 -23.50 2.42
N CYS A 132 34.05 -23.01 3.61
CA CYS A 132 32.81 -23.42 4.26
C CYS A 132 32.67 -24.94 4.45
N SER A 133 33.80 -25.64 4.68
CA SER A 133 33.87 -27.08 4.89
C SER A 133 33.15 -27.93 3.81
N GLY A 134 33.00 -27.41 2.59
CA GLY A 134 32.30 -28.10 1.49
C GLY A 134 30.77 -28.15 1.61
N GLU A 135 30.18 -27.33 2.49
CA GLU A 135 28.72 -27.27 2.64
C GLU A 135 28.04 -26.81 1.33
N LYS A 136 26.75 -27.10 1.22
CA LYS A 136 25.95 -26.61 0.08
C LYS A 136 25.75 -25.11 0.19
N ARG A 137 25.91 -24.39 -0.91
CA ARG A 137 25.59 -22.96 -0.98
C ARG A 137 24.12 -22.71 -0.64
N ARG A 138 23.86 -21.54 -0.06
CA ARG A 138 22.51 -21.01 0.20
C ARG A 138 22.43 -19.54 -0.19
N ALA A 139 21.32 -19.14 -0.80
CA ALA A 139 20.99 -17.77 -1.10
C ALA A 139 19.94 -17.24 -0.12
N VAL A 140 20.16 -16.04 0.39
CA VAL A 140 19.21 -15.28 1.22
C VAL A 140 18.90 -14.00 0.46
N ILE A 141 17.63 -13.80 0.12
CA ILE A 141 17.14 -12.65 -0.61
C ILE A 141 16.22 -11.86 0.33
N MET A 142 16.65 -10.65 0.69
CA MET A 142 15.86 -9.70 1.45
C MET A 142 15.06 -8.83 0.49
N ILE A 143 13.73 -8.89 0.59
CA ILE A 143 12.80 -8.13 -0.23
C ILE A 143 12.17 -7.04 0.64
N SER A 144 12.61 -5.79 0.46
CA SER A 144 12.15 -4.63 1.23
C SER A 144 10.90 -4.01 0.59
N CYS A 145 9.96 -3.52 1.41
CA CYS A 145 8.75 -2.85 0.93
C CYS A 145 9.10 -1.50 0.26
N LYS A 146 8.74 -1.39 -1.02
CA LYS A 146 8.77 -0.13 -1.76
C LYS A 146 7.49 0.06 -2.54
N ARG A 147 6.64 0.97 -2.08
CA ARG A 147 5.36 1.28 -2.74
C ARG A 147 5.58 1.87 -4.13
N GLY A 148 4.71 1.51 -5.07
CA GLY A 148 4.72 2.06 -6.44
C GLY A 148 5.72 1.41 -7.41
N VAL A 149 6.49 0.42 -6.98
CA VAL A 149 7.43 -0.30 -7.85
C VAL A 149 7.27 -1.80 -7.65
N THR A 150 6.92 -2.53 -8.71
CA THR A 150 6.70 -3.99 -8.62
C THR A 150 7.98 -4.73 -8.20
N ALA A 151 9.12 -4.39 -8.79
CA ALA A 151 10.43 -4.86 -8.36
C ALA A 151 11.54 -3.93 -8.85
N SER A 152 12.52 -3.62 -8.00
CA SER A 152 13.71 -2.84 -8.37
C SER A 152 14.91 -3.16 -7.49
N SER A 153 16.07 -2.58 -7.83
CA SER A 153 17.25 -2.53 -6.95
C SER A 153 17.85 -3.89 -6.55
N PHE A 154 17.79 -4.91 -7.42
CA PHE A 154 18.43 -6.20 -7.11
C PHE A 154 19.95 -6.04 -7.04
N SER A 155 20.52 -6.29 -5.87
CA SER A 155 21.96 -6.14 -5.62
C SER A 155 22.48 -7.18 -4.63
N ILE A 156 23.78 -7.46 -4.70
CA ILE A 156 24.46 -8.29 -3.71
C ILE A 156 24.94 -7.39 -2.57
N ILE A 157 24.68 -7.81 -1.32
CA ILE A 157 25.10 -7.07 -0.12
C ILE A 157 26.36 -7.67 0.45
N SER A 158 26.37 -9.00 0.64
CA SER A 158 27.50 -9.69 1.21
C SER A 158 27.57 -11.13 0.74
N GLU A 159 28.79 -11.63 0.68
CA GLU A 159 29.09 -13.03 0.44
C GLU A 159 29.98 -13.52 1.58
N GLU A 160 29.39 -14.29 2.49
CA GLU A 160 30.08 -14.84 3.65
C GLU A 160 30.79 -16.13 3.22
N ARG A 161 32.11 -16.07 3.02
CA ARG A 161 32.96 -17.24 2.67
C ARG A 161 34.00 -17.59 3.73
N GLU A 162 34.16 -16.73 4.74
CA GLU A 162 35.28 -16.81 5.69
C GLU A 162 34.99 -17.69 6.89
N LYS A 163 33.70 -18.00 7.14
CA LYS A 163 33.28 -18.90 8.21
C LYS A 163 33.56 -20.36 7.86
N GLU A 164 33.76 -21.16 8.90
CA GLU A 164 33.94 -22.62 8.76
C GLU A 164 32.64 -23.33 8.38
N GLN A 165 31.48 -22.78 8.78
CA GLN A 165 30.14 -23.29 8.56
C GLN A 165 29.13 -22.14 8.41
N GLU A 166 27.96 -22.42 7.85
CA GLU A 166 26.85 -21.47 7.69
C GLU A 166 27.14 -20.26 6.78
N CYS A 167 27.92 -20.46 5.73
CA CYS A 167 28.12 -19.50 4.66
C CYS A 167 26.82 -19.21 3.90
N PHE A 168 26.70 -18.00 3.35
CA PHE A 168 25.52 -17.57 2.60
C PHE A 168 25.83 -16.43 1.65
N TYR A 169 24.97 -16.27 0.66
CA TYR A 169 24.92 -15.12 -0.22
C TYR A 169 23.73 -14.26 0.17
N LEU A 170 23.96 -13.00 0.52
CA LEU A 170 22.91 -12.05 0.87
C LEU A 170 22.66 -11.09 -0.29
N PHE A 171 21.43 -11.09 -0.77
CA PHE A 171 20.93 -10.17 -1.78
C PHE A 171 19.85 -9.27 -1.19
N GLU A 172 19.74 -8.07 -1.73
CA GLU A 172 18.67 -7.12 -1.42
C GLU A 172 17.93 -6.76 -2.69
N MET A 173 16.61 -6.61 -2.58
CA MET A 173 15.77 -6.03 -3.62
C MET A 173 14.58 -5.27 -3.01
N ASP A 174 14.05 -4.34 -3.78
CA ASP A 174 12.85 -3.59 -3.42
C ASP A 174 11.63 -4.15 -4.16
N SER A 175 10.50 -4.29 -3.48
CA SER A 175 9.24 -4.65 -4.13
C SER A 175 8.01 -4.13 -3.39
N SER A 176 6.99 -3.71 -4.14
CA SER A 176 5.68 -3.38 -3.58
C SER A 176 4.95 -4.60 -3.01
N VAL A 177 5.35 -5.82 -3.42
CA VAL A 177 4.77 -7.08 -2.95
C VAL A 177 5.12 -7.34 -1.48
N ALA A 178 6.27 -6.87 -1.01
CA ALA A 178 6.66 -6.99 0.39
C ALA A 178 5.85 -6.07 1.32
N CYS A 179 5.16 -5.06 0.76
CA CYS A 179 4.39 -4.13 1.57
C CYS A 179 3.19 -4.79 2.26
N PRO A 180 2.86 -4.36 3.49
CA PRO A 180 1.63 -4.79 4.14
C PRO A 180 0.44 -4.31 3.31
N ALA A 181 -0.66 -5.06 3.36
CA ALA A 181 -1.91 -4.58 2.78
C ALA A 181 -2.27 -3.26 3.46
N GLU A 182 -2.55 -2.23 2.68
CA GLU A 182 -3.10 -0.98 3.21
C GLU A 182 -4.43 -1.33 3.87
N ASN A 183 -4.46 -1.30 5.20
CA ASN A 183 -5.70 -1.39 5.95
C ASN A 183 -6.45 -0.07 5.70
N SER A 184 -7.10 0.02 4.55
CA SER A 184 -8.00 1.11 4.17
C SER A 184 -9.32 0.95 4.93
N HIS A 185 -9.23 0.68 6.22
CA HIS A 185 -10.37 0.64 7.11
C HIS A 185 -10.50 2.04 7.71
N LEU A 186 -11.62 2.70 7.40
CA LEU A 186 -11.96 3.94 8.08
C LEU A 186 -11.99 3.66 9.58
N SER A 187 -11.40 4.56 10.37
CA SER A 187 -11.46 4.47 11.82
C SER A 187 -12.91 4.35 12.26
N VAL A 188 -13.17 3.51 13.27
CA VAL A 188 -14.51 3.35 13.85
C VAL A 188 -15.10 4.71 14.25
N GLY A 189 -14.25 5.62 14.74
CA GLY A 189 -14.64 7.00 15.04
C GLY A 189 -15.13 7.78 13.81
N SER A 190 -14.47 7.63 12.66
CA SER A 190 -14.88 8.27 11.41
C SER A 190 -16.22 7.74 10.92
N ILE A 191 -16.45 6.43 11.03
CA ILE A 191 -17.73 5.80 10.65
C ILE A 191 -18.86 6.36 11.53
N LEU A 192 -18.67 6.39 12.86
CA LEU A 192 -19.66 6.94 13.79
C LEU A 192 -19.96 8.42 13.50
N LEU A 193 -18.94 9.24 13.26
CA LEU A 193 -19.11 10.66 12.95
C LEU A 193 -19.92 10.85 11.67
N ILE A 194 -19.58 10.15 10.59
CA ILE A 194 -20.30 10.23 9.30
C ILE A 194 -21.77 9.85 9.49
N THR A 195 -22.04 8.74 10.20
CA THR A 195 -23.43 8.31 10.46
C THR A 195 -24.21 9.34 11.29
N PHE A 196 -23.63 9.87 12.35
CA PHE A 196 -24.27 10.87 13.21
C PHE A 196 -24.60 12.17 12.45
N VAL A 197 -23.65 12.69 11.67
CA VAL A 197 -23.85 13.91 10.87
C VAL A 197 -24.93 13.70 9.81
N SER A 198 -24.97 12.51 9.17
CA SER A 198 -26.02 12.21 8.19
C SER A 198 -27.43 12.18 8.80
N LEU A 199 -27.59 11.61 10.00
CA LEU A 199 -28.88 11.59 10.71
C LEU A 199 -29.31 13.02 11.10
N ILE A 200 -28.38 13.85 11.56
CA ILE A 200 -28.66 15.27 11.85
C ILE A 200 -29.11 16.00 10.58
N ALA A 201 -28.45 15.78 9.45
CA ALA A 201 -28.82 16.41 8.18
C ALA A 201 -30.25 16.03 7.76
N VAL A 202 -30.61 14.75 7.85
CA VAL A 202 -31.98 14.29 7.57
C VAL A 202 -32.99 14.91 8.52
N TYR A 203 -32.65 15.02 9.81
CA TYR A 203 -33.50 15.65 10.81
C TYR A 203 -33.74 17.14 10.52
N ILE A 204 -32.69 17.90 10.21
CA ILE A 204 -32.79 19.32 9.89
C ILE A 204 -33.58 19.53 8.60
N ILE A 205 -33.26 18.79 7.53
CA ILE A 205 -33.93 18.94 6.22
C ILE A 205 -35.40 18.51 6.33
N GLY A 206 -35.67 17.36 6.93
CA GLY A 206 -37.03 16.84 7.10
C GLY A 206 -37.88 17.73 7.98
N GLY A 207 -37.35 18.18 9.12
CA GLY A 207 -38.04 19.09 10.01
C GLY A 207 -38.26 20.48 9.40
N PHE A 208 -37.28 20.98 8.62
CA PHE A 208 -37.43 22.21 7.85
C PHE A 208 -38.56 22.11 6.81
N LEU A 209 -38.58 21.03 6.03
CA LEU A 209 -39.65 20.79 5.05
C LEU A 209 -41.02 20.67 5.73
N TYR A 210 -41.10 19.98 6.87
CA TYR A 210 -42.33 19.84 7.64
C TYR A 210 -42.84 21.19 8.15
N GLN A 211 -42.00 21.98 8.82
CA GLN A 211 -42.39 23.28 9.36
C GLN A 211 -42.75 24.29 8.26
N ARG A 212 -42.10 24.21 7.09
CA ARG A 212 -42.38 25.06 5.94
C ARG A 212 -43.67 24.69 5.20
N LEU A 213 -43.89 23.40 4.93
CA LEU A 213 -44.98 22.93 4.07
C LEU A 213 -46.27 22.64 4.82
N VAL A 214 -46.19 22.13 6.06
CA VAL A 214 -47.36 21.72 6.85
C VAL A 214 -47.79 22.82 7.81
N VAL A 215 -46.83 23.40 8.54
CA VAL A 215 -47.12 24.38 9.60
C VAL A 215 -47.15 25.82 9.07
N GLY A 216 -46.52 26.08 7.93
CA GLY A 216 -46.48 27.41 7.30
C GLY A 216 -45.61 28.43 8.03
N ALA A 217 -44.69 27.98 8.89
CA ALA A 217 -43.78 28.85 9.62
C ALA A 217 -42.82 29.57 8.66
N LYS A 218 -42.45 30.82 8.99
CA LYS A 218 -41.54 31.66 8.20
C LYS A 218 -40.45 32.24 9.09
N GLY A 219 -39.23 32.35 8.57
CA GLY A 219 -38.08 32.87 9.31
C GLY A 219 -37.31 31.79 10.08
N MET A 220 -36.65 32.18 11.17
CA MET A 220 -35.75 31.29 11.95
C MET A 220 -36.48 30.16 12.68
N GLU A 221 -37.79 30.28 12.86
CA GLU A 221 -38.68 29.24 13.41
C GLU A 221 -38.88 28.03 12.50
N GLN A 222 -38.25 28.01 11.31
CA GLN A 222 -38.26 26.89 10.36
C GLN A 222 -37.21 25.82 10.67
N ILE A 223 -36.29 26.08 11.59
CA ILE A 223 -35.30 25.09 12.01
C ILE A 223 -35.79 24.44 13.31
N PRO A 224 -36.02 23.12 13.34
CA PRO A 224 -36.39 22.42 14.56
C PRO A 224 -35.34 22.64 15.65
N HIS A 225 -35.77 23.08 16.84
CA HIS A 225 -34.91 23.31 18.00
C HIS A 225 -33.72 24.24 17.70
N PHE A 226 -33.97 25.35 16.99
CA PHE A 226 -32.94 26.31 16.59
C PHE A 226 -32.03 26.78 17.74
N ALA A 227 -32.59 27.09 18.92
CA ALA A 227 -31.80 27.54 20.08
C ALA A 227 -30.74 26.51 20.49
N PHE A 228 -31.08 25.22 20.51
CA PHE A 228 -30.13 24.14 20.80
C PHE A 228 -29.00 24.07 19.76
N TRP A 229 -29.32 24.20 18.46
CA TRP A 229 -28.30 24.17 17.41
C TRP A 229 -27.39 25.39 17.42
N GLN A 230 -27.93 26.56 17.78
CA GLN A 230 -27.15 27.77 17.96
C GLN A 230 -26.15 27.62 19.13
N ASP A 231 -26.61 27.12 20.27
CA ASP A 231 -25.76 26.89 21.44
C ASP A 231 -24.68 25.82 21.15
N LEU A 232 -25.06 24.74 20.47
CA LEU A 232 -24.11 23.70 20.05
C LEU A 232 -23.06 24.25 19.07
N GLY A 233 -23.47 25.06 18.10
CA GLY A 233 -22.56 25.71 17.14
C GLY A 233 -21.60 26.68 17.81
N ASN A 234 -22.07 27.46 18.78
CA ASN A 234 -21.23 28.34 19.59
C ASN A 234 -20.20 27.53 20.40
N LEU A 235 -20.63 26.44 21.04
CA LEU A 235 -19.73 25.58 21.81
C LEU A 235 -18.67 24.90 20.93
N VAL A 236 -19.03 24.49 19.71
CA VAL A 236 -18.08 23.96 18.73
C VAL A 236 -17.09 25.03 18.28
N ALA A 237 -17.54 26.27 18.05
CA ALA A 237 -16.66 27.38 17.70
C ALA A 237 -15.67 27.69 18.82
N ASP A 238 -16.11 27.68 20.08
CA ASP A 238 -15.25 27.85 21.25
C ASP A 238 -14.25 26.68 21.40
N GLY A 239 -14.68 25.45 21.12
CA GLY A 239 -13.80 24.27 21.10
C GLY A 239 -12.74 24.35 20.00
N CYS A 240 -13.12 24.80 18.80
CA CYS A 240 -12.17 25.04 17.71
C CYS A 240 -11.20 26.19 18.03
N ASP A 241 -11.65 27.27 18.66
CA ASP A 241 -10.78 28.34 19.12
C ASP A 241 -9.79 27.84 20.19
N PHE A 242 -10.24 26.99 21.12
CA PHE A 242 -9.37 26.39 22.12
C PHE A 242 -8.30 25.47 21.52
N VAL A 243 -8.65 24.64 20.53
CA VAL A 243 -7.75 23.62 19.95
C VAL A 243 -6.83 24.20 18.88
N CYS A 244 -7.31 25.11 18.02
CA CYS A 244 -6.57 25.60 16.86
C CYS A 244 -5.78 26.90 17.13
N ARG A 245 -5.93 27.53 18.30
CA ARG A 245 -5.27 28.81 18.60
C ARG A 245 -3.90 28.60 19.25
N SER A 246 -2.85 28.80 18.47
CA SER A 246 -1.43 28.70 18.88
C SER A 246 -0.82 29.99 19.46
N LYS A 247 -1.62 31.04 19.71
CA LYS A 247 -1.14 32.31 20.30
C LYS A 247 -1.73 32.57 21.69
N PRO A 248 -0.93 33.01 22.68
CA PRO A 248 -1.42 33.29 24.03
C PRO A 248 -2.41 34.46 24.03
N ARG A 249 -3.44 34.35 24.88
CA ARG A 249 -4.47 35.38 25.14
C ARG A 249 -3.84 36.64 25.72
N ASN A 250 -3.36 37.55 24.88
CA ASN A 250 -3.10 38.93 25.26
C ASN A 250 -3.91 39.88 24.35
N ALA A 251 -5.23 39.76 24.43
CA ALA A 251 -6.14 40.86 24.14
C ALA A 251 -7.45 40.55 24.88
N PRO A 252 -7.85 41.33 25.89
CA PRO A 252 -9.16 41.17 26.49
C PRO A 252 -10.22 41.39 25.41
N ALA A 253 -11.23 40.54 25.39
CA ALA A 253 -12.41 40.74 24.57
C ALA A 253 -12.97 42.13 24.90
N ALA A 254 -13.02 43.02 23.90
CA ALA A 254 -13.73 44.27 24.04
C ALA A 254 -15.21 43.94 24.15
N TYR A 255 -15.67 43.70 25.38
CA TYR A 255 -17.06 43.77 25.75
C TYR A 255 -17.54 45.15 25.32
N ARG A 256 -18.40 45.20 24.30
CA ARG A 256 -19.05 46.44 23.88
C ARG A 256 -20.07 46.76 24.97
N GLY A 257 -19.61 47.41 26.03
CA GLY A 257 -20.46 47.96 27.07
C GLY A 257 -21.48 48.88 26.41
N VAL A 258 -22.75 48.49 26.47
CA VAL A 258 -23.85 49.43 26.41
C VAL A 258 -23.80 50.11 27.77
N GLY A 259 -23.21 51.30 27.83
CA GLY A 259 -23.23 52.16 29.01
C GLY A 259 -24.59 52.86 29.09
N ASP A 260 -25.24 52.73 30.24
CA ASP A 260 -26.49 53.39 30.62
C ASP A 260 -26.24 54.86 31.01
N ASP A 261 -25.53 55.63 30.17
CA ASP A 261 -24.95 56.92 30.56
C ASP A 261 -25.36 58.08 29.61
N GLN A 262 -26.56 58.04 29.03
CA GLN A 262 -27.07 59.19 28.29
C GLN A 262 -28.50 59.59 28.70
N LEU A 263 -28.74 59.53 30.01
CA LEU A 263 -29.78 60.35 30.67
C LEU A 263 -29.12 61.60 31.26
N GLY A 264 -29.38 62.74 30.61
CA GLY A 264 -29.36 64.06 31.24
C GLY A 264 -28.05 64.84 31.20
N GLU A 265 -27.94 65.74 30.22
CA GLU A 265 -27.69 67.15 30.52
C GLU A 265 -28.15 68.01 29.34
N GLU A 266 -29.17 68.83 29.59
CA GLU A 266 -29.54 69.95 28.75
C GLU A 266 -28.36 70.93 28.68
N SER A 267 -28.06 71.43 27.48
CA SER A 267 -27.48 72.76 27.33
C SER A 267 -28.14 73.44 26.14
N GLU A 268 -28.82 74.54 26.46
CA GLU A 268 -29.42 75.49 25.55
C GLU A 268 -28.35 76.04 24.59
N GLU A 269 -28.55 75.95 23.27
CA GLU A 269 -28.03 76.99 22.37
C GLU A 269 -28.84 77.09 21.06
N ARG A 270 -29.77 78.06 21.08
CA ARG A 270 -29.94 79.09 20.05
C ARG A 270 -30.65 78.71 18.74
N ASP A 271 -31.97 78.88 18.81
CA ASP A 271 -32.82 79.29 17.69
C ASP A 271 -32.37 80.66 17.15
N ASP A 272 -31.83 80.67 15.93
CA ASP A 272 -31.75 81.84 15.07
C ASP A 272 -31.83 81.34 13.62
N HIS A 273 -33.04 81.11 13.10
CA HIS A 273 -33.46 81.37 11.70
C HIS A 273 -34.90 80.86 11.45
N LEU A 274 -35.89 81.64 11.94
CA LEU A 274 -37.16 81.82 11.23
C LEU A 274 -36.82 82.42 9.84
N LEU A 275 -37.36 81.96 8.71
CA LEU A 275 -38.77 81.91 8.33
C LEU A 275 -39.01 80.83 7.24
N PRO A 276 -40.12 80.07 7.28
CA PRO A 276 -40.81 79.63 6.07
C PRO A 276 -41.80 80.72 5.59
N MET A 277 -42.09 80.73 4.29
CA MET A 277 -43.08 81.62 3.66
C MET A 277 -44.51 81.36 4.14
#